data_AF-A0A150KHE7-F1
#
_entry.id   AF-A0A150KHE7-F1
#
_cell.length_a   1.000
_cell.length_b   1.000
_cell.length_c   1.000
_cell.angle_alpha   90.00
_cell.angle_beta   90.00
_cell.angle_gamma   90.00
#
_symmetry.space_group_name_H-M   'P 1'
#
loop_
_entity.id
_entity.type
_entity.pdbx_description
1 polymer ?
#
loop_
_entity_poly.entity_id
_entity_poly.type
_entity_poly.pdbx_seq_one_letter_code
_entity_poly.pdbx_strand_id
1 'polypeptide(L)'
;MDRISWNQYFLAQSHLLSWRSTCSRLAVGATIVRDKRIIAGGYNGSIAGDEHCIDKGCYVIDGHCVRTIHAEMNAILQCAKFGVATNGADLYVTHYPCLHCTKAIIQAGIQNVYYAQDYRVHPYARELFEKAGVHVEHVPFHPETLDIRASEKAKLVEKLFMIAKDHGAEAAELEELQQMSAVLFAGAYQETETGSVPKA
;
A
#
# COMPACT_ATOMS: atom_id res chain seq x y z
N MET A 1 -19.88 -7.17 10.21
CA MET A 1 -19.24 -6.52 9.04
C MET A 1 -18.64 -5.21 9.47
N ASP A 2 -17.37 -5.28 9.89
CA ASP A 2 -16.60 -4.10 10.24
C ASP A 2 -16.17 -3.36 8.98
N ARG A 3 -16.29 -2.04 9.03
CA ARG A 3 -15.98 -1.16 7.91
C ARG A 3 -14.48 -0.86 7.92
N ILE A 4 -13.81 -1.11 6.79
CA ILE A 4 -12.41 -0.73 6.59
C ILE A 4 -12.21 0.78 6.88
N SER A 5 -11.14 1.11 7.60
CA SER A 5 -10.79 2.50 7.90
C SER A 5 -10.44 3.27 6.62
N TRP A 6 -10.54 4.59 6.64
CA TRP A 6 -10.16 5.41 5.49
C TRP A 6 -8.71 5.20 5.06
N ASN A 7 -7.79 5.11 6.01
CA ASN A 7 -6.38 4.91 5.68
C ASN A 7 -6.15 3.55 5.01
N GLN A 8 -6.76 2.48 5.54
CA GLN A 8 -6.65 1.16 4.92
C GLN A 8 -7.31 1.14 3.53
N TYR A 9 -8.45 1.81 3.35
CA TYR A 9 -9.11 1.93 2.05
C TYR A 9 -8.21 2.64 1.02
N PHE A 10 -7.61 3.79 1.34
CA PHE A 10 -6.78 4.52 0.38
C PHE A 10 -5.40 3.87 0.16
N LEU A 11 -4.85 3.20 1.18
CA LEU A 11 -3.65 2.37 1.00
C LEU A 11 -3.94 1.14 0.14
N ALA A 12 -5.10 0.48 0.31
CA ALA A 12 -5.53 -0.61 -0.55
C ALA A 12 -5.53 -0.19 -2.03
N GLN A 13 -6.07 0.99 -2.33
CA GLN A 13 -6.08 1.54 -3.68
C GLN A 13 -4.66 1.81 -4.20
N SER A 14 -3.78 2.32 -3.34
CA SER A 14 -2.37 2.56 -3.68
C SER A 14 -1.61 1.25 -3.94
N HIS A 15 -1.87 0.20 -3.16
CA HIS A 15 -1.32 -1.13 -3.39
C HIS A 15 -1.88 -1.76 -4.68
N LEU A 16 -3.17 -1.61 -4.96
CA LEU A 16 -3.76 -2.06 -6.22
C LEU A 16 -3.11 -1.37 -7.43
N LEU A 17 -2.86 -0.06 -7.35
CA LEU A 17 -2.14 0.66 -8.40
C LEU A 17 -0.71 0.14 -8.57
N SER A 18 -0.02 -0.19 -7.47
CA SER A 18 1.35 -0.71 -7.52
C SER A 18 1.48 -2.00 -8.34
N TRP A 19 0.41 -2.81 -8.44
CA TRP A 19 0.41 -4.04 -9.24
C TRP A 19 0.53 -3.78 -10.75
N ARG A 20 0.30 -2.55 -11.19
CA ARG A 20 0.57 -2.12 -12.58
C ARG A 20 1.99 -1.60 -12.78
N SER A 21 2.81 -1.52 -11.73
CA SER A 21 4.22 -1.13 -11.85
C SER A 21 4.94 -2.03 -12.84
N THR A 22 5.82 -1.44 -13.62
CA THR A 22 6.65 -2.16 -14.58
C THR A 22 8.11 -2.24 -14.15
N CYS A 23 8.45 -1.71 -12.97
CA CYS A 23 9.80 -1.75 -12.41
C CYS A 23 10.03 -3.03 -11.61
N SER A 24 11.03 -3.82 -12.01
CA SER A 24 11.38 -5.05 -11.29
C SER A 24 12.09 -4.82 -9.94
N ARG A 25 12.53 -3.59 -9.65
CA ARG A 25 13.24 -3.26 -8.40
C ARG A 25 12.31 -2.97 -7.24
N LEU A 26 11.20 -2.27 -7.51
CA LEU A 26 10.24 -1.87 -6.50
C LEU A 26 8.93 -1.51 -7.19
N ALA A 27 7.83 -2.12 -6.75
CA ALA A 27 6.49 -1.77 -7.19
C ALA A 27 5.89 -0.74 -6.23
N VAL A 28 5.67 0.48 -6.71
CA VAL A 28 5.15 1.60 -5.92
C VAL A 28 3.84 2.06 -6.55
N GLY A 29 2.84 2.27 -5.71
CA GLY A 29 1.62 2.99 -6.07
C GLY A 29 1.33 4.13 -5.11
N ALA A 30 0.62 5.14 -5.61
CA ALA A 30 0.23 6.34 -4.88
C ALA A 30 -1.17 6.81 -5.30
N THR A 31 -1.93 7.36 -4.35
CA THR A 31 -3.28 7.88 -4.54
C THR A 31 -3.37 9.27 -3.93
N ILE A 32 -3.88 10.25 -4.68
CA ILE A 32 -4.18 11.59 -4.16
C ILE A 32 -5.67 11.66 -3.84
N VAL A 33 -5.99 12.15 -2.64
CA VAL A 33 -7.33 12.19 -2.07
C VAL A 33 -7.67 13.61 -1.64
N ARG A 34 -8.89 14.06 -1.92
CA ARG A 34 -9.46 15.31 -1.37
C ARG A 34 -10.87 15.04 -0.88
N ASP A 35 -11.21 15.50 0.31
CA ASP A 35 -12.54 15.32 0.90
C ASP A 35 -13.03 13.86 0.85
N LYS A 36 -12.12 12.93 1.15
CA LYS A 36 -12.31 11.47 1.08
C LYS A 36 -12.73 10.94 -0.31
N ARG A 37 -12.39 11.68 -1.37
CA ARG A 37 -12.57 11.28 -2.77
C ARG A 37 -11.21 11.18 -3.45
N ILE A 38 -11.02 10.11 -4.22
CA ILE A 38 -9.82 9.92 -5.02
C ILE A 38 -9.87 10.88 -6.20
N ILE A 39 -8.81 11.68 -6.39
CA ILE A 39 -8.71 12.64 -7.48
C ILE A 39 -7.62 12.28 -8.50
N ALA A 40 -6.62 11.50 -8.09
CA ALA A 40 -5.60 10.96 -8.98
C ALA A 40 -4.95 9.70 -8.40
N GLY A 41 -4.32 8.92 -9.26
CA GLY A 41 -3.53 7.76 -8.89
C GLY A 41 -2.29 7.64 -9.76
N GLY A 42 -1.27 6.95 -9.27
CA GLY A 42 -0.06 6.70 -10.02
C GLY A 42 0.61 5.41 -9.57
N TYR A 43 1.38 4.82 -10.47
CA TYR A 43 2.32 3.75 -10.18
C TYR A 43 3.63 4.06 -10.89
N ASN A 44 4.74 3.48 -10.43
CA ASN A 44 6.03 3.74 -11.06
C ASN A 44 6.19 2.96 -12.39
N GLY A 45 6.53 3.67 -13.45
CA GLY A 45 6.65 3.11 -14.80
C GLY A 45 7.28 4.10 -15.77
N SER A 46 7.67 3.63 -16.96
CA SER A 46 8.20 4.47 -18.02
C SER A 46 7.20 5.54 -18.45
N ILE A 47 7.69 6.55 -19.18
CA ILE A 47 6.81 7.50 -19.86
C ILE A 47 5.88 6.76 -20.84
N ALA A 48 4.71 7.34 -21.12
CA ALA A 48 3.75 6.74 -22.03
C ALA A 48 4.35 6.58 -23.44
N GLY A 49 4.30 5.37 -23.99
CA GLY A 49 4.77 5.04 -25.33
C GLY A 49 6.25 4.64 -25.43
N ASP A 50 6.98 4.60 -24.32
CA ASP A 50 8.37 4.14 -24.26
C ASP A 50 8.48 2.70 -23.73
N GLU A 51 9.68 2.12 -23.83
CA GLU A 51 9.99 0.77 -23.36
C GLU A 51 9.92 0.68 -21.83
N HIS A 52 9.36 -0.39 -21.30
CA HIS A 52 9.25 -0.60 -19.86
C HIS A 52 10.44 -1.36 -19.28
N CYS A 53 10.66 -1.25 -17.95
CA CYS A 53 11.72 -2.06 -17.31
C CYS A 53 11.44 -3.55 -17.42
N ILE A 54 10.18 -3.98 -17.53
CA ILE A 54 9.82 -5.38 -17.73
C ILE A 54 10.26 -5.90 -19.11
N ASP A 55 10.42 -5.01 -20.10
CA ASP A 55 10.80 -5.37 -21.47
C ASP A 55 12.32 -5.29 -21.69
N LYS A 56 12.97 -4.26 -21.12
CA LYS A 56 14.38 -3.92 -21.40
C LYS A 56 15.28 -3.91 -20.17
N GLY A 57 14.75 -4.27 -19.01
CA GLY A 57 15.43 -4.09 -17.73
C GLY A 57 15.42 -2.64 -17.24
N CYS A 58 15.79 -2.47 -15.98
CA CYS A 58 15.95 -1.15 -15.39
C CYS A 58 17.11 -0.39 -16.04
N TYR A 59 16.88 0.88 -16.39
CA TYR A 59 17.96 1.79 -16.77
C TYR A 59 18.48 2.46 -15.50
N VAL A 60 19.68 2.10 -15.06
CA VAL A 60 20.21 2.46 -13.74
C VAL A 60 21.36 3.45 -13.86
N ILE A 61 21.25 4.57 -13.15
CA ILE A 61 22.31 5.58 -12.97
C ILE A 61 22.48 5.79 -11.46
N ASP A 62 23.71 5.75 -10.98
CA ASP A 62 24.06 5.92 -9.55
C ASP A 62 23.26 5.02 -8.59
N GLY A 63 22.94 3.79 -9.01
CA GLY A 63 22.16 2.83 -8.21
C GLY A 63 20.65 3.09 -8.18
N HIS A 64 20.15 4.09 -8.90
CA HIS A 64 18.74 4.43 -9.05
C HIS A 64 18.21 4.10 -10.45
N CYS A 65 17.01 3.52 -10.54
CA CYS A 65 16.35 3.34 -11.83
C CYS A 65 15.82 4.70 -12.28
N VAL A 66 16.31 5.20 -13.42
CA VAL A 66 15.91 6.49 -13.99
C VAL A 66 14.91 6.33 -15.15
N ARG A 67 14.62 5.09 -15.56
CA ARG A 67 13.61 4.82 -16.61
C ARG A 67 12.20 5.20 -16.17
N THR A 68 11.90 5.02 -14.89
CA THR A 68 10.55 5.16 -14.36
C THR A 68 10.28 6.55 -13.83
N ILE A 69 9.13 7.12 -14.19
CA ILE A 69 8.47 8.14 -13.38
C ILE A 69 7.92 7.46 -12.13
N HIS A 70 8.15 8.06 -10.96
CA HIS A 70 7.70 7.53 -9.68
C HIS A 70 6.18 7.64 -9.51
N ALA A 71 5.61 6.83 -8.62
CA ALA A 71 4.16 6.74 -8.43
C ALA A 71 3.54 8.06 -7.97
N GLU A 72 4.18 8.72 -7.00
CA GLU A 72 3.79 10.02 -6.45
C GLU A 72 3.80 11.08 -7.53
N MET A 73 4.84 11.07 -8.37
CA MET A 73 4.98 12.02 -9.47
C MET A 73 3.93 11.75 -10.54
N ASN A 74 3.66 10.48 -10.90
CA ASN A 74 2.59 10.15 -11.84
C ASN A 74 1.21 10.61 -11.35
N ALA A 75 0.93 10.50 -10.05
CA ALA A 75 -0.32 11.00 -9.48
C ALA A 75 -0.41 12.54 -9.57
N ILE A 76 0.67 13.26 -9.25
CA ILE A 76 0.72 14.73 -9.37
C ILE A 76 0.63 15.16 -10.85
N LEU A 77 1.32 14.48 -11.76
CA LEU A 77 1.28 14.76 -13.19
C LEU A 77 -0.11 14.50 -13.78
N GLN A 78 -0.84 13.50 -13.30
CA GLN A 78 -2.23 13.28 -13.68
C GLN A 78 -3.11 14.48 -13.30
N CYS A 79 -2.97 14.99 -12.08
CA CYS A 79 -3.65 16.21 -11.64
C CYS A 79 -3.31 17.41 -12.54
N ALA A 80 -2.03 17.63 -12.82
CA ALA A 80 -1.59 18.70 -13.71
C ALA A 80 -2.15 18.57 -15.14
N LYS A 81 -2.12 17.35 -15.70
CA LYS A 81 -2.62 17.05 -17.05
C LYS A 81 -4.12 17.30 -17.19
N PHE A 82 -4.91 17.01 -16.15
CA PHE A 82 -6.37 17.16 -16.17
C PHE A 82 -6.88 18.44 -15.50
N GLY A 83 -6.00 19.34 -15.09
CA GLY A 83 -6.40 20.61 -14.47
C GLY A 83 -7.06 20.45 -13.09
N VAL A 84 -6.68 19.41 -12.34
CA VAL A 84 -7.19 19.15 -10.99
C VAL A 84 -6.17 19.67 -9.98
N ALA A 85 -6.56 20.62 -9.13
CA ALA A 85 -5.67 21.14 -8.10
C ALA A 85 -5.25 20.03 -7.12
N THR A 86 -4.00 20.04 -6.66
CA THR A 86 -3.49 19.19 -5.56
C THR A 86 -3.39 19.91 -4.22
N ASN A 87 -3.51 21.24 -4.21
CA ASN A 87 -3.40 22.03 -2.99
C ASN A 87 -4.42 21.60 -1.92
N GLY A 88 -3.96 21.40 -0.70
CA GLY A 88 -4.77 20.93 0.43
C GLY A 88 -5.19 19.45 0.36
N ALA A 89 -4.65 18.66 -0.57
CA ALA A 89 -4.98 17.24 -0.69
C ALA A 89 -4.10 16.36 0.22
N ASP A 90 -4.53 15.11 0.38
CA ASP A 90 -3.81 14.02 1.03
C ASP A 90 -3.17 13.12 -0.03
N LEU A 91 -1.99 12.56 0.27
CA LEU A 91 -1.33 11.53 -0.53
C LEU A 91 -1.20 10.24 0.29
N TYR A 92 -1.67 9.13 -0.27
CA TYR A 92 -1.42 7.79 0.23
C TYR A 92 -0.40 7.12 -0.70
N VAL A 93 0.63 6.49 -0.16
CA VAL A 93 1.70 5.87 -0.96
C VAL A 93 2.20 4.57 -0.32
N THR A 94 2.50 3.57 -1.14
CA THR A 94 2.97 2.26 -0.64
C THR A 94 4.32 2.32 0.07
N HIS A 95 5.20 3.26 -0.29
CA HIS A 95 6.57 3.37 0.23
C HIS A 95 6.89 4.83 0.54
N TYR A 96 7.79 5.07 1.51
CA TYR A 96 8.22 6.42 1.85
C TYR A 96 8.75 7.18 0.61
N PRO A 97 8.31 8.43 0.34
CA PRO A 97 8.71 9.16 -0.84
C PRO A 97 10.22 9.43 -0.93
N CYS A 98 10.80 9.30 -2.12
CA CYS A 98 12.19 9.70 -2.33
C CYS A 98 12.35 11.22 -2.22
N LEU A 99 13.58 11.71 -2.05
CA LEU A 99 13.85 13.15 -1.91
C LEU A 99 13.27 14.03 -3.04
N HIS A 100 13.25 13.54 -4.28
CA HIS A 100 12.65 14.28 -5.41
C HIS A 100 11.13 14.32 -5.30
N CYS A 101 10.49 13.21 -4.98
CA CYS A 101 9.05 13.14 -4.76
C CYS A 101 8.63 13.99 -3.56
N THR A 102 9.36 13.96 -2.45
CA THR A 102 9.13 14.84 -1.29
C THR A 102 9.07 16.31 -1.68
N LYS A 103 10.08 16.81 -2.43
CA LYS A 103 10.09 18.20 -2.91
C LYS A 103 8.87 18.50 -3.79
N ALA A 104 8.52 17.60 -4.70
CA ALA A 104 7.36 17.77 -5.57
C ALA A 104 6.03 17.77 -4.80
N ILE A 105 5.87 16.87 -3.82
CA ILE A 105 4.69 16.77 -2.94
C ILE A 105 4.48 18.08 -2.18
N ILE A 106 5.54 18.59 -1.55
CA ILE A 106 5.52 19.87 -0.83
C ILE A 106 5.11 21.00 -1.79
N GLN A 107 5.78 21.11 -2.94
CA GLN A 107 5.53 22.21 -3.88
C GLN A 107 4.16 22.12 -4.57
N ALA A 108 3.57 20.92 -4.64
CA ALA A 108 2.22 20.68 -5.13
C ALA A 108 1.13 21.06 -4.10
N GLY A 109 1.51 21.46 -2.88
CA GLY A 109 0.59 21.88 -1.82
C GLY A 109 -0.16 20.74 -1.14
N ILE A 110 0.35 19.50 -1.23
CA ILE A 110 -0.20 18.36 -0.48
C ILE A 110 0.13 18.55 1.00
N GLN A 111 -0.86 18.35 1.88
CA GLN A 111 -0.74 18.65 3.32
C GLN A 111 -0.51 17.40 4.18
N ASN A 112 -0.96 16.24 3.73
CA ASN A 112 -0.83 14.99 4.49
C ASN A 112 -0.26 13.89 3.60
N VAL A 113 0.70 13.13 4.11
CA VAL A 113 1.32 11.98 3.45
C VAL A 113 1.23 10.75 4.36
N TYR A 114 0.53 9.73 3.90
CA TYR A 114 0.41 8.45 4.59
C TYR A 114 1.17 7.39 3.80
N TYR A 115 2.12 6.70 4.44
CA TYR A 115 2.94 5.69 3.77
C TYR A 115 2.90 4.33 4.47
N ALA A 116 2.99 3.23 3.72
CA ALA A 116 2.89 1.88 4.27
C ALA A 116 4.23 1.24 4.67
N GLN A 117 5.32 1.54 3.94
CA GLN A 117 6.62 0.93 4.18
C GLN A 117 7.75 1.95 4.19
N ASP A 118 8.66 1.83 5.15
CA ASP A 118 9.94 2.53 5.11
C ASP A 118 10.80 2.00 3.96
N TYR A 119 11.22 2.89 3.06
CA TYR A 119 12.12 2.54 1.97
C TYR A 119 13.15 3.63 1.76
N ARG A 120 14.42 3.33 2.10
CA ARG A 120 15.58 4.21 1.90
C ARG A 120 15.29 5.66 2.32
N VAL A 121 14.76 5.83 3.53
CA VAL A 121 14.29 7.14 3.99
C VAL A 121 15.47 8.11 4.09
N HIS A 122 15.46 9.14 3.25
CA HIS A 122 16.53 10.13 3.21
C HIS A 122 16.33 11.14 4.36
N PRO A 123 17.34 11.41 5.21
CA PRO A 123 17.19 12.32 6.36
C PRO A 123 16.70 13.72 5.95
N TYR A 124 17.28 14.27 4.87
CA TYR A 124 16.83 15.56 4.33
C TYR A 124 15.37 15.57 3.84
N ALA A 125 14.81 14.42 3.41
CA ALA A 125 13.40 14.37 3.03
C ALA A 125 12.48 14.55 4.25
N ARG A 126 12.83 13.95 5.40
CA ARG A 126 12.11 14.17 6.67
C ARG A 126 12.18 15.63 7.09
N GLU A 127 13.39 16.20 7.09
CA GLU A 127 13.62 17.61 7.43
C GLU A 127 12.80 18.56 6.54
N LEU A 128 12.70 18.27 5.24
CA LEU A 128 11.91 19.07 4.31
C LEU A 128 10.41 19.01 4.61
N PHE A 129 9.86 17.83 4.89
CA PHE A 129 8.44 17.71 5.28
C PHE A 129 8.14 18.47 6.58
N GLU A 130 9.03 18.34 7.58
CA GLU A 130 8.92 19.07 8.85
C GLU A 130 8.95 20.59 8.64
N LYS A 131 9.91 21.10 7.87
CA LYS A 131 10.02 22.54 7.55
C LYS A 131 8.81 23.07 6.78
N ALA A 132 8.22 22.25 5.92
CA ALA A 132 7.05 22.62 5.13
C ALA A 132 5.74 22.50 5.93
N GLY A 133 5.75 21.92 7.12
CA GLY A 133 4.54 21.66 7.91
C GLY A 133 3.60 20.62 7.28
N VAL A 134 4.14 19.68 6.49
CA VAL A 134 3.38 18.57 5.93
C VAL A 134 3.29 17.45 6.97
N HIS A 135 2.07 16.99 7.27
CA HIS A 135 1.87 15.83 8.15
C HIS A 135 2.34 14.55 7.45
N VAL A 136 3.19 13.77 8.08
CA VAL A 136 3.70 12.50 7.54
C VAL A 136 3.49 11.39 8.55
N GLU A 137 2.76 10.35 8.15
CA GLU A 137 2.36 9.27 9.05
C GLU A 137 2.66 7.90 8.43
N HIS A 138 3.33 7.05 9.21
CA HIS A 138 3.48 5.64 8.86
C HIS A 138 2.18 4.92 9.22
N VAL A 139 1.53 4.34 8.21
CA VAL A 139 0.33 3.54 8.41
C VAL A 139 0.57 2.16 7.81
N PRO A 140 0.86 1.14 8.63
CA PRO A 140 1.00 -0.23 8.15
C PRO A 140 -0.23 -0.68 7.35
N PHE A 141 -0.01 -1.30 6.21
CA PHE A 141 -1.10 -1.84 5.39
C PHE A 141 -1.44 -3.26 5.83
N HIS A 142 -2.73 -3.55 5.92
CA HIS A 142 -3.29 -4.83 6.37
C HIS A 142 -4.07 -5.51 5.22
N PRO A 143 -3.40 -6.24 4.32
CA PRO A 143 -4.04 -6.87 3.14
C PRO A 143 -5.20 -7.81 3.50
N GLU A 144 -5.14 -8.43 4.68
CA GLU A 144 -6.15 -9.33 5.22
C GLU A 144 -7.53 -8.66 5.36
N THR A 145 -7.57 -7.33 5.49
CA THR A 145 -8.83 -6.56 5.54
C THR A 145 -9.57 -6.52 4.20
N LEU A 146 -8.95 -6.95 3.10
CA LEU A 146 -9.53 -6.99 1.76
C LEU A 146 -9.94 -8.39 1.31
N ASP A 147 -9.72 -9.41 2.14
CA ASP A 147 -10.04 -10.79 1.78
C ASP A 147 -11.54 -11.06 1.89
N ILE A 148 -12.26 -10.90 0.78
CA ILE A 148 -13.70 -11.12 0.69
C ILE A 148 -14.15 -12.56 1.01
N ARG A 149 -13.22 -13.53 1.03
CA ARG A 149 -13.50 -14.95 1.34
C ARG A 149 -12.73 -15.43 2.57
N ALA A 150 -12.34 -14.51 3.45
CA ALA A 150 -11.55 -14.79 4.64
C ALA A 150 -12.20 -15.89 5.50
N SER A 151 -13.52 -15.79 5.75
CA SER A 151 -14.27 -16.77 6.55
C SER A 151 -14.32 -18.14 5.88
N GLU A 152 -14.58 -18.21 4.58
CA GLU A 152 -14.66 -19.48 3.85
C GLU A 152 -13.29 -20.17 3.77
N LYS A 153 -12.21 -19.40 3.62
CA LYS A 153 -10.84 -19.93 3.65
C LYS A 153 -10.50 -20.49 5.02
N ALA A 154 -10.76 -19.75 6.10
CA ALA A 154 -10.52 -20.21 7.47
C ALA A 154 -11.28 -21.51 7.77
N LYS A 155 -12.58 -21.56 7.45
CA LYS A 155 -13.41 -22.77 7.63
C LYS A 155 -12.91 -23.96 6.82
N LEU A 156 -12.46 -23.73 5.59
CA LEU A 156 -11.89 -24.79 4.76
C LEU A 156 -10.60 -25.35 5.38
N VAL A 157 -9.72 -24.47 5.87
CA VAL A 157 -8.44 -24.87 6.47
C VAL A 157 -8.66 -25.59 7.80
N GLU A 158 -9.57 -25.13 8.65
CA GLU A 158 -9.97 -25.84 9.87
C GLU A 158 -10.46 -27.26 9.57
N LYS A 159 -11.32 -27.41 8.54
CA LYS A 159 -11.79 -28.73 8.10
C LYS A 159 -10.64 -29.62 7.61
N LEU A 160 -9.66 -29.07 6.91
CA LEU A 160 -8.48 -29.82 6.46
C LEU A 160 -7.65 -30.31 7.65
N PHE A 161 -7.45 -29.48 8.68
CA PHE A 161 -6.74 -29.90 9.90
C PHE A 161 -7.47 -31.00 10.66
N MET A 162 -8.80 -30.95 10.74
CA MET A 162 -9.60 -32.02 11.33
C MET A 162 -9.41 -33.35 10.59
N ILE A 163 -9.53 -33.33 9.25
CA ILE A 163 -9.35 -34.53 8.43
C ILE A 163 -7.93 -35.09 8.56
N ALA A 164 -6.90 -34.22 8.55
CA ALA A 164 -5.51 -34.64 8.70
C ALA A 164 -5.25 -35.30 10.06
N LYS A 165 -5.79 -34.73 11.14
CA LYS A 165 -5.72 -35.30 12.49
C LYS A 165 -6.39 -36.68 12.55
N ASP A 166 -7.57 -36.83 11.94
CA ASP A 166 -8.31 -38.10 11.91
C ASP A 166 -7.57 -39.20 11.12
N HIS A 167 -6.69 -38.82 10.19
CA HIS A 167 -5.87 -39.74 9.39
C HIS A 167 -4.45 -39.93 9.93
N GLY A 168 -4.20 -39.54 11.18
CA GLY A 168 -2.94 -39.84 11.88
C GLY A 168 -1.78 -38.93 11.50
N ALA A 169 -2.04 -37.70 11.03
CA ALA A 169 -0.98 -36.71 10.87
C ALA A 169 -0.31 -36.39 12.22
N GLU A 170 1.01 -36.17 12.19
CA GLU A 170 1.81 -35.88 13.37
C GLU A 170 1.35 -34.60 14.06
N ALA A 171 1.18 -34.65 15.39
CA ALA A 171 0.62 -33.53 16.15
C ALA A 171 1.49 -32.27 16.08
N ALA A 172 2.83 -32.44 16.07
CA ALA A 172 3.77 -31.33 15.97
C ALA A 172 3.69 -30.62 14.61
N GLU A 173 3.54 -31.38 13.52
CA GLU A 173 3.38 -30.82 12.17
C GLU A 173 2.05 -30.07 12.03
N LEU A 174 0.96 -30.62 12.60
CA LEU A 174 -0.34 -29.95 12.61
C LEU A 174 -0.32 -28.64 13.40
N GLU A 175 0.37 -28.60 14.53
CA GLU A 175 0.50 -27.39 15.35
C GLU A 175 1.28 -26.30 14.61
N GLU A 176 2.38 -26.65 13.94
CA GLU A 176 3.14 -25.72 13.11
C GLU A 176 2.27 -25.15 11.98
N LEU A 177 1.55 -26.01 11.26
CA LEU A 177 0.66 -25.57 10.17
C LEU A 177 -0.50 -24.70 10.67
N GLN A 178 -1.03 -24.98 11.86
CA GLN A 178 -2.07 -24.16 12.48
C GLN A 178 -1.54 -22.76 12.83
N GLN A 179 -0.32 -22.65 13.36
CA GLN A 179 0.31 -21.37 13.63
C GLN A 179 0.54 -20.58 12.33
N MET A 180 1.04 -21.23 11.29
CA MET A 180 1.20 -20.61 9.96
C MET A 180 -0.13 -20.12 9.38
N SER A 181 -1.18 -20.96 9.49
CA SER A 181 -2.54 -20.62 9.05
C SER A 181 -3.07 -19.39 9.81
N ALA A 182 -2.92 -19.35 11.13
CA ALA A 182 -3.38 -18.23 11.93
C ALA A 182 -2.74 -16.90 11.48
N VAL A 183 -1.47 -16.91 11.07
CA VAL A 183 -0.78 -15.73 10.52
C VAL A 183 -1.32 -15.36 9.13
N LEU A 184 -1.48 -16.34 8.23
CA LEU A 184 -1.94 -16.09 6.86
C LEU A 184 -3.39 -15.62 6.76
N PHE A 185 -4.22 -16.04 7.71
CA PHE A 185 -5.66 -15.73 7.75
C PHE A 185 -6.04 -14.83 8.93
N ALA A 186 -5.10 -14.12 9.57
CA ALA A 186 -5.33 -13.34 10.79
C ALA A 186 -6.48 -12.31 10.70
N GLY A 187 -6.82 -11.82 9.50
CA GLY A 187 -7.99 -10.95 9.28
C GLY A 187 -9.35 -11.65 9.24
N ALA A 188 -9.38 -13.00 9.22
CA ALA A 188 -10.58 -13.83 9.26
C ALA A 188 -11.04 -14.17 10.69
N TYR A 189 -10.14 -14.07 11.67
CA TYR A 189 -10.33 -14.60 13.03
C TYR A 189 -10.93 -13.60 14.03
N GLN A 190 -11.30 -12.38 13.61
CA GLN A 190 -11.85 -11.36 14.52
C GLN A 190 -13.37 -11.47 14.81
N GLU A 191 -14.10 -12.42 14.23
CA GLU A 191 -15.51 -12.65 14.62
C GLU A 191 -15.65 -13.88 15.53
N THR A 192 -15.15 -13.79 16.76
CA THR A 192 -15.82 -14.34 17.96
C THR A 192 -15.35 -13.60 19.21
N GLU A 193 -16.31 -13.01 19.92
CA GLU A 193 -16.20 -12.41 21.26
C GLU A 193 -15.59 -11.01 21.38
N THR A 194 -16.42 -9.98 21.24
CA THR A 194 -16.94 -9.20 22.39
C THR A 194 -17.71 -7.98 21.87
N GLY A 195 -18.98 -7.87 22.26
CA GLY A 195 -19.77 -6.69 21.96
C GLY A 195 -19.24 -5.47 22.72
N SER A 196 -19.00 -4.38 22.00
CA SER A 196 -19.34 -3.04 22.48
C SER A 196 -19.42 -2.08 21.30
N VAL A 197 -20.58 -1.47 21.12
CA VAL A 197 -20.85 -0.45 20.11
C VAL A 197 -20.20 0.86 20.54
N PRO A 198 -19.36 1.52 19.73
CA PRO A 198 -19.08 2.94 19.91
C PRO A 198 -20.22 3.75 19.28
N LYS A 199 -20.89 4.55 20.11
CA LYS A 199 -21.86 5.55 19.68
C LYS A 199 -21.19 6.64 18.83
N ALA A 200 -22.04 7.27 18.02
CA ALA A 200 -21.82 8.33 17.04
C ALA A 200 -20.80 9.41 17.41
#